data_AF-A0A9D8E2C1-F1
#
_entry.id   AF-A0A9D8E2C1-F1
#
_cell.length_a   1.000
_cell.length_b   1.000
_cell.length_c   1.000
_cell.angle_alpha   90.00
_cell.angle_beta   90.00
_cell.angle_gamma   90.00
#
_symmetry.space_group_name_H-M   'P 1'
#
loop_
_entity.id
_entity.type
_entity.pdbx_description
1 polymer ?
#
loop_
_entity_poly.entity_id
_entity_poly.type
_entity_poly.pdbx_seq_one_letter_code
_entity_poly.pdbx_strand_id
1 'polypeptide(L)' 'MTALEQLADRVSAALWNLHPVWAVAAGKHEYDGVVPDATPEAEEAALERLDRLRTRIIALADLDPDEQIDRDRLLGLVDL' A
#
# COMPACT_ATOMS: atom_id res chain seq x y z
N MET A 1 3.59 -4.33 16.63
CA MET A 1 3.36 -3.77 15.28
C MET A 1 3.44 -2.25 15.37
N THR A 2 4.47 -1.64 14.81
CA THR A 2 4.69 -0.18 14.80
C THR A 2 3.62 0.52 13.96
N ALA A 3 3.56 1.86 14.03
CA ALA A 3 2.67 2.64 13.17
C ALA A 3 3.06 2.50 11.69
N LEU A 4 4.35 2.38 11.39
CA LEU A 4 4.87 2.18 10.05
C LEU A 4 4.46 0.82 9.49
N GLU A 5 4.62 -0.26 10.26
CA GLU A 5 4.19 -1.62 9.85
C GLU A 5 2.68 -1.66 9.55
N GLN A 6 1.85 -1.02 10.39
CA GLN A 6 0.41 -0.91 10.15
C GLN A 6 0.06 -0.13 8.87
N LEU A 7 0.87 0.87 8.50
CA LEU A 7 0.67 1.61 7.27
C LEU A 7 1.14 0.80 6.06
N ALA A 8 2.25 0.06 6.18
CA ALA A 8 2.72 -0.86 5.15
C ALA A 8 1.66 -1.91 4.82
N ASP A 9 1.07 -2.57 5.82
CA ASP A 9 -0.03 -3.54 5.62
C ASP A 9 -1.22 -2.92 4.86
N ARG A 10 -1.57 -1.67 5.20
CA ARG A 10 -2.69 -0.96 4.56
C ARG A 10 -2.37 -0.56 3.13
N VAL A 11 -1.14 -0.17 2.84
CA VAL A 11 -0.67 0.11 1.47
C VAL A 11 -0.66 -1.18 0.66
N SER A 12 -0.11 -2.28 1.18
CA SER A 12 -0.13 -3.58 0.52
C SER A 12 -1.55 -4.02 0.19
N ALA A 13 -2.48 -3.94 1.15
CA ALA A 13 -3.87 -4.28 0.89
C ALA A 13 -4.53 -3.38 -0.18
N ALA A 14 -4.24 -2.07 -0.18
CA ALA A 14 -4.75 -1.15 -1.20
C ALA A 14 -4.21 -1.49 -2.60
N LEU A 15 -2.90 -1.74 -2.71
CA LEU A 15 -2.26 -2.13 -3.97
C LEU A 15 -2.73 -3.50 -4.46
N TRP A 16 -2.89 -4.48 -3.57
CA TRP A 16 -3.34 -5.82 -3.92
C TRP A 16 -4.82 -5.88 -4.29
N ASN A 17 -5.67 -5.04 -3.71
CA ASN A 17 -7.06 -4.94 -4.16
C ASN A 17 -7.16 -4.31 -5.57
N LEU A 18 -6.29 -3.34 -5.88
CA LEU A 18 -6.23 -2.70 -7.20
C LEU A 18 -5.58 -3.63 -8.25
N HIS A 19 -4.52 -4.33 -7.85
CA HIS A 19 -3.73 -5.23 -8.69
C HIS A 19 -3.49 -6.59 -8.00
N PRO A 20 -4.51 -7.48 -7.95
CA PRO A 20 -4.42 -8.78 -7.27
C PRO A 20 -3.27 -9.66 -7.78
N VAL A 21 -2.89 -9.52 -9.06
CA VAL A 21 -1.78 -10.27 -9.66
C VAL A 21 -0.44 -9.99 -8.96
N TRP A 22 -0.24 -8.79 -8.40
CA TRP A 22 0.98 -8.47 -7.63
C TRP A 22 1.00 -9.20 -6.29
N ALA A 23 -0.18 -9.38 -5.67
CA ALA A 23 -0.32 -10.14 -4.43
C ALA A 23 0.04 -11.61 -4.67
N VAL A 24 -0.48 -12.20 -5.75
CA VAL A 24 -0.16 -13.57 -6.18
C VAL A 24 1.35 -13.72 -6.44
N ALA A 25 1.96 -12.76 -7.16
CA ALA A 25 3.40 -12.77 -7.40
C ALA A 25 4.24 -12.68 -6.10
N ALA A 26 3.70 -12.07 -5.05
CA ALA A 26 4.28 -12.00 -3.72
C ALA A 26 3.94 -13.21 -2.82
N GLY A 27 3.27 -14.23 -3.35
CA GLY A 27 2.88 -15.45 -2.62
C GLY A 27 1.65 -15.29 -1.72
N LYS A 28 0.84 -14.25 -1.91
CA LYS A 28 -0.41 -14.02 -1.17
C LYS A 28 -1.58 -14.72 -1.85
N HIS A 29 -1.66 -16.03 -1.62
CA HIS A 29 -2.67 -16.91 -2.22
C HIS A 29 -4.12 -16.60 -1.81
N GLU A 30 -4.35 -15.76 -0.79
CA GLU A 30 -5.68 -15.25 -0.48
C GLU A 30 -6.28 -14.38 -1.61
N TYR A 31 -5.44 -13.91 -2.53
CA TYR A 31 -5.83 -13.18 -3.74
C TYR A 31 -5.91 -14.07 -5.00
N ASP A 32 -5.66 -15.38 -4.89
CA ASP A 32 -5.73 -16.29 -6.04
C ASP A 32 -7.16 -16.33 -6.61
N GLY A 33 -7.28 -16.17 -7.93
CA GLY A 33 -8.58 -16.17 -8.63
C GLY A 33 -9.40 -14.90 -8.46
N VAL A 34 -8.91 -13.88 -7.75
CA VAL A 34 -9.55 -12.57 -7.66
C VAL A 34 -9.34 -11.81 -8.97
N VAL A 35 -10.45 -11.42 -9.60
CA VAL A 35 -10.44 -10.52 -10.77
C VAL A 35 -10.60 -9.08 -10.27
N PRO A 36 -9.69 -8.15 -10.61
CA PRO A 36 -9.80 -6.77 -10.17
C PRO A 36 -11.05 -6.11 -10.74
N ASP A 37 -11.65 -5.22 -9.95
CA ASP A 37 -12.64 -4.28 -10.44
C ASP A 37 -11.93 -3.19 -11.26
N ALA A 38 -12.10 -3.24 -12.58
CA ALA A 38 -11.45 -2.32 -13.52
C ALA A 38 -12.38 -1.17 -13.95
N THR A 39 -13.43 -0.88 -13.18
CA THR A 39 -14.25 0.31 -13.42
C THR A 39 -13.47 1.58 -13.05
N PRO A 40 -13.71 2.71 -13.75
CA PRO A 40 -13.08 3.99 -13.41
C PRO A 40 -13.32 4.42 -11.96
N GLU A 41 -14.52 4.16 -11.43
CA GLU A 41 -14.89 4.51 -10.06
C GLU A 41 -14.08 3.72 -9.02
N ALA A 42 -13.82 2.44 -9.29
CA ALA A 42 -12.99 1.61 -8.41
C ALA A 42 -11.53 2.06 -8.45
N GLU A 43 -11.02 2.43 -9.62
CA GLU A 43 -9.66 2.95 -9.80
C GLU A 43 -9.49 4.29 -9.05
N GLU A 44 -10.41 5.24 -9.24
CA GLU A 44 -10.39 6.54 -8.55
C GLU A 44 -10.43 6.37 -7.03
N ALA A 45 -11.32 5.51 -6.52
CA ALA A 45 -11.41 5.23 -5.09
C ALA A 45 -10.12 4.60 -4.52
N ALA A 46 -9.45 3.75 -5.29
CA ALA A 46 -8.17 3.15 -4.91
C ALA A 46 -7.05 4.20 -4.86
N LEU A 47 -6.96 5.08 -5.87
CA LEU A 47 -5.98 6.16 -5.91
C LEU A 47 -6.17 7.15 -4.77
N GLU A 48 -7.41 7.57 -4.48
CA GLU A 48 -7.69 8.40 -3.31
C GLU A 48 -7.30 7.73 -1.99
N ARG A 49 -7.49 6.40 -1.91
CA ARG A 49 -7.11 5.64 -0.72
C ARG A 49 -5.59 5.65 -0.55
N LEU A 50 -4.84 5.47 -1.63
CA LEU A 50 -3.38 5.54 -1.63
C LEU A 50 -2.88 6.93 -1.25
N ASP A 51 -3.47 8.01 -1.77
CA ASP A 51 -3.11 9.39 -1.41
C ASP A 51 -3.33 9.70 0.09
N ARG A 52 -4.46 9.23 0.65
CA ARG A 52 -4.71 9.35 2.10
C ARG A 52 -3.68 8.57 2.93
N LEU A 53 -3.22 7.41 2.44
CA LEU A 53 -2.17 6.63 3.12
C LEU A 53 -0.82 7.32 3.00
N ARG A 54 -0.48 7.85 1.82
CA ARG A 54 0.71 8.66 1.56
C ARG A 54 0.85 9.80 2.56
N THR A 55 -0.20 10.59 2.73
CA THR A 55 -0.24 11.71 3.69
C THR A 55 0.09 11.24 5.11
N ARG A 56 -0.41 10.07 5.52
CA ARG A 56 -0.14 9.50 6.85
C ARG A 56 1.28 9.00 7.01
N ILE A 57 1.88 8.45 5.95
CA ILE A 57 3.27 7.99 5.96
C ILE A 57 4.22 9.19 6.06
N ILE A 58 3.96 10.26 5.31
CA ILE A 58 4.73 11.53 5.39
C ILE A 58 4.67 12.12 6.80
N ALA A 59 3.51 12.02 7.47
CA ALA A 59 3.31 12.57 8.80
C ALA A 59 3.97 11.75 9.93
N LEU A 60 4.58 10.60 9.65
CA LEU A 60 5.32 9.84 10.65
C LEU A 60 6.57 10.61 11.12
N ALA A 61 6.69 10.74 12.43
CA ALA A 61 7.80 11.41 13.12
C ALA A 61 8.42 10.46 14.15
N ASP A 62 9.51 10.91 14.78
CA ASP A 62 10.22 10.19 15.85
C ASP A 62 10.68 8.76 15.46
N LEU A 63 11.00 8.58 14.18
CA LEU A 63 11.47 7.32 13.62
C LEU A 63 12.96 7.12 13.84
N ASP A 64 13.36 5.90 14.18
CA ASP A 64 14.78 5.52 14.18
C ASP A 64 15.35 5.44 12.73
N PRO A 65 16.68 5.30 12.56
CA PRO A 65 17.27 5.27 11.22
C PRO A 65 16.77 4.15 10.31
N ASP A 66 16.45 2.97 10.84
CA ASP A 66 15.96 1.84 10.05
C ASP A 66 14.50 2.09 9.63
N GLU A 67 13.68 2.61 10.54
CA GLU A 67 12.30 3.01 10.26
C GLU A 67 12.22 4.16 9.24
N GLN A 68 13.19 5.08 9.23
CA GLN A 68 13.26 6.14 8.21
C GLN A 68 13.49 5.54 6.82
N ILE A 69 14.39 4.56 6.68
CA ILE A 69 14.64 3.87 5.41
C ILE A 69 13.38 3.14 4.94
N ASP A 70 12.69 2.46 5.85
CA ASP A 70 11.47 1.72 5.50
C ASP A 70 10.30 2.66 5.15
N ARG A 71 10.16 3.80 5.82
CA ARG A 71 9.21 4.86 5.44
C ARG A 71 9.51 5.37 4.03
N ASP A 72 10.76 5.66 3.72
CA ASP A 72 11.15 6.21 2.43
C ASP A 72 10.93 5.19 1.29
N ARG A 73 11.20 3.90 1.55
CA ARG A 73 10.83 2.81 0.63
C ARG A 73 9.33 2.72 0.41
N LEU A 74 8.55 2.81 1.49
CA LEU A 74 7.09 2.73 1.40
C LEU A 74 6.52 3.92 0.62
N LEU A 75 7.06 5.13 0.79
CA LEU A 75 6.69 6.30 -0.02
C LEU A 75 7.00 6.09 -1.50
N GLY A 76 8.18 5.55 -1.83
CA GLY A 76 8.54 5.25 -3.21
C GLY A 76 7.60 4.25 -3.89
N LEU A 77 6.99 3.34 -3.14
CA LEU A 77 5.99 2.40 -3.67
C LEU A 77 4.63 3.06 -3.94
N VAL A 78 4.27 4.07 -3.17
CA VAL A 78 2.98 4.78 -3.33
C VAL A 78 3.06 5.82 -4.44
N ASP A 79 4.25 6.32 -4.77
CA ASP A 79 4.50 7.34 -5.79
C ASP A 79 4.76 6.78 -7.22
N LEU A 80 4.78 5.44 -7.39
CA LEU A 80 4.96 4.74 -8.67
C LEU A 80 3.70 4.76 -9.54
#